data_AF-W1XK88-F1
#
_entry.id   AF-W1XK88-F1
#
_cell.length_a   1.000
_cell.length_b   1.000
_cell.length_c   1.000
_cell.angle_alpha   90.00
_cell.angle_beta   90.00
_cell.angle_gamma   90.00
#
_symmetry.space_group_name_H-M   'P 1'
#
loop_
_entity.id
_entity.type
_entity.pdbx_description
1 polymer ?
#
loop_
_entity_poly.entity_id
_entity_poly.type
_entity_poly.pdbx_seq_one_letter_code
_entity_poly.pdbx_strand_id
1 'polypeptide(L)'
;DILATAKSIGAGLPISAIVAREEIMESILPGTIGGTYCGNPLACAAAIKTIEIMERDNLAKRSLEIGEKVQAVYKEWMDKYEVIGDVRGLGGMIGIEFVTDKESKTPNGEIVSKIVKNAVEKGLM
;
A
#
# COMPACT_ATOMS: atom_id res chain seq x y z
N ASP A 1 -14.09 5.30 -13.52
CA ASP A 1 -15.55 5.15 -13.37
C ASP A 1 -15.97 4.36 -12.14
N ILE A 2 -15.20 3.35 -11.73
CA ILE A 2 -15.39 2.63 -10.46
C ILE A 2 -14.05 2.53 -9.73
N LEU A 3 -14.04 2.75 -8.41
CA LEU A 3 -12.91 2.60 -7.50
C LEU A 3 -13.30 1.63 -6.38
N ALA A 4 -12.43 0.66 -6.10
CA ALA A 4 -12.57 -0.25 -4.98
C ALA A 4 -11.49 0.05 -3.92
N THR A 5 -11.89 0.12 -2.65
CA THR A 5 -10.97 0.40 -1.54
C THR A 5 -11.32 -0.39 -0.28
N ALA A 6 -10.32 -0.59 0.59
CA ALA A 6 -10.39 -1.34 1.84
C ALA A 6 -9.15 -0.99 2.70
N LYS A 7 -8.52 -1.99 3.34
CA LYS A 7 -7.26 -1.89 4.09
C LYS A 7 -7.26 -0.68 5.05
N SER A 8 -6.50 0.35 4.71
CA SER A 8 -6.26 1.51 5.57
C SER A 8 -7.50 2.34 5.84
N ILE A 9 -8.56 2.26 5.02
CA ILE A 9 -9.78 3.06 5.22
C ILE A 9 -10.42 2.80 6.58
N GLY A 10 -10.28 1.59 7.15
CA GLY A 10 -10.84 1.24 8.45
C GLY A 10 -9.87 1.33 9.63
N ALA A 11 -8.62 1.77 9.41
CA ALA A 11 -7.55 1.72 10.41
C ALA A 11 -7.46 0.39 11.19
N GLY A 12 -7.66 -0.74 10.50
CA GLY A 12 -7.66 -2.08 11.08
C GLY A 12 -9.04 -2.70 11.32
N LEU A 13 -10.12 -1.91 11.26
CA LEU A 13 -11.48 -2.46 11.28
C LEU A 13 -11.94 -2.94 9.89
N PRO A 14 -12.76 -4.01 9.81
CA PRO A 14 -13.25 -4.52 8.53
C PRO A 14 -14.24 -3.55 7.87
N ILE A 15 -13.78 -2.88 6.83
CA ILE A 15 -14.62 -2.07 5.93
C ILE A 15 -13.96 -1.97 4.54
N SER A 16 -14.81 -2.00 3.52
CA SER A 16 -14.45 -1.74 2.14
C SER A 16 -15.51 -0.84 1.51
N ALA A 17 -15.18 -0.23 0.36
CA ALA A 17 -16.11 0.59 -0.39
C ALA A 17 -15.90 0.39 -1.90
N ILE A 18 -17.02 0.45 -2.62
CA ILE A 18 -17.05 0.64 -4.08
C ILE A 18 -17.60 2.04 -4.31
N VAL A 19 -16.78 2.90 -4.93
CA VAL A 19 -17.15 4.26 -5.30
C VAL A 19 -17.25 4.30 -6.81
N ALA A 20 -18.44 4.58 -7.35
CA ALA A 20 -18.66 4.64 -8.78
C ALA A 20 -19.29 5.98 -9.16
N ARG A 21 -19.28 6.29 -10.46
CA ARG A 21 -20.13 7.36 -10.99
C ARG A 21 -21.60 7.07 -10.71
N GLU A 22 -22.39 8.13 -10.62
CA GLU A 22 -23.81 8.07 -10.30
C GLU A 22 -24.57 7.16 -11.28
N GLU A 23 -24.38 7.34 -12.58
CA GLU A 23 -25.06 6.56 -13.61
C GLU A 23 -24.77 5.05 -13.53
N ILE A 24 -23.60 4.68 -12.99
CA ILE A 24 -23.24 3.28 -12.75
C ILE A 24 -23.95 2.76 -11.51
N MET A 25 -23.92 3.51 -10.41
CA MET A 25 -24.55 3.10 -9.16
C MET A 25 -26.08 3.02 -9.28
N GLU A 26 -26.70 3.95 -10.02
CA GLU A 26 -28.15 3.99 -10.27
C GLU A 26 -28.64 2.87 -11.20
N SER A 27 -27.76 2.32 -12.05
CA SER A 27 -28.11 1.20 -12.93
C SER A 27 -28.37 -0.12 -12.16
N ILE A 28 -28.04 -0.16 -10.87
CA ILE A 28 -28.08 -1.35 -10.04
C ILE A 28 -29.47 -1.51 -9.42
N LEU A 29 -30.08 -2.68 -9.64
CA LEU A 29 -31.40 -2.98 -9.07
C LEU A 29 -31.35 -3.01 -7.53
N PRO A 30 -32.36 -2.46 -6.84
CA PRO A 30 -32.46 -2.53 -5.38
C PRO A 30 -32.28 -3.95 -4.84
N GLY A 31 -31.49 -4.09 -3.78
CA GLY A 31 -31.19 -5.38 -3.14
C GLY A 31 -30.11 -6.22 -3.83
N THR A 32 -29.55 -5.76 -4.97
CA THR A 32 -28.46 -6.46 -5.66
C THR A 32 -27.14 -6.34 -4.90
N ILE A 33 -26.84 -5.15 -4.37
CA ILE A 33 -25.71 -4.92 -3.47
C ILE A 33 -26.24 -4.88 -2.05
N GLY A 34 -25.75 -5.79 -1.21
CA GLY A 34 -26.11 -5.86 0.20
C GLY A 34 -25.14 -6.73 0.98
N GLY A 35 -25.28 -6.70 2.30
CA GLY A 35 -24.53 -7.57 3.21
C GLY A 35 -24.79 -7.20 4.65
N THR A 36 -24.89 -8.21 5.52
CA THR A 36 -25.30 -8.05 6.92
C THR A 36 -24.42 -7.09 7.71
N TYR A 37 -23.11 -7.06 7.42
CA TYR A 37 -22.12 -6.24 8.12
C TYR A 37 -21.57 -5.08 7.28
N CYS A 38 -22.09 -4.89 6.06
CA CYS A 38 -21.68 -3.79 5.19
C CYS A 38 -21.99 -2.45 5.86
N GLY A 39 -21.00 -1.56 5.91
CA GLY A 39 -21.17 -0.24 6.50
C GLY A 39 -21.55 -0.25 7.99
N ASN A 40 -21.12 -1.27 8.76
CA ASN A 40 -21.42 -1.30 10.19
C ASN A 40 -20.95 0.01 10.87
N PRO A 41 -21.74 0.57 11.82
CA PRO A 41 -21.49 1.91 12.35
C PRO A 41 -20.12 2.09 13.02
N LEU A 42 -19.58 1.04 13.64
CA LEU A 42 -18.27 1.07 14.28
C LEU A 42 -17.15 1.26 13.25
N ALA A 43 -17.15 0.46 12.18
CA ALA A 43 -16.15 0.58 11.13
C ALA A 43 -16.32 1.89 10.35
N CYS A 44 -17.56 2.38 10.16
CA CYS A 44 -17.81 3.70 9.57
C CYS A 44 -17.24 4.84 10.42
N ALA A 45 -17.41 4.81 11.75
CA ALA A 45 -16.85 5.82 12.65
C ALA A 45 -15.31 5.83 12.60
N ALA A 46 -14.67 4.65 12.59
CA ALA A 46 -13.23 4.55 12.42
C ALA A 46 -12.77 5.09 11.06
N ALA A 47 -13.53 4.83 9.99
CA ALA A 47 -13.20 5.31 8.65
C ALA A 47 -13.27 6.83 8.54
N ILE A 48 -14.35 7.44 9.07
CA ILE A 48 -14.48 8.90 9.13
C ILE A 48 -13.29 9.51 9.86
N LYS A 49 -12.94 8.97 11.03
CA LYS A 49 -11.80 9.50 11.80
C LYS A 49 -10.46 9.30 11.11
N THR A 50 -10.29 8.18 10.41
CA THR A 50 -9.08 7.89 9.63
C THR A 50 -8.88 8.91 8.52
N ILE A 51 -9.94 9.20 7.75
CA ILE A 51 -9.92 10.20 6.68
C ILE A 51 -9.63 11.58 7.27
N GLU A 52 -10.30 11.97 8.35
CA GLU A 52 -10.07 13.24 9.04
C GLU A 52 -8.59 13.42 9.43
N ILE A 53 -7.96 12.38 10.00
CA ILE A 53 -6.54 12.39 10.36
C ILE A 53 -5.65 12.49 9.12
N MET A 54 -5.95 11.72 8.07
CA MET A 54 -5.21 11.76 6.80
C MET A 54 -5.19 13.17 6.19
N GLU A 55 -6.32 13.88 6.23
CA GLU A 55 -6.46 15.25 5.73
C GLU A 55 -5.79 16.26 6.66
N ARG A 56 -6.12 16.23 7.96
CA ARG A 56 -5.58 17.15 8.98
C ARG A 56 -4.06 17.15 9.01
N ASP A 57 -3.46 15.96 8.96
CA ASP A 57 -2.01 15.79 9.08
C ASP A 57 -1.32 15.77 7.70
N ASN A 58 -2.09 15.92 6.61
CA ASN A 58 -1.63 15.88 5.23
C ASN A 58 -0.72 14.67 4.94
N LEU A 59 -1.22 13.49 5.27
CA LEU A 59 -0.44 12.26 5.19
C LEU A 59 -0.03 11.90 3.75
N ALA A 60 -0.75 12.39 2.74
CA ALA A 60 -0.35 12.26 1.33
C ALA A 60 0.95 13.00 1.05
N LYS A 61 1.08 14.27 1.47
CA LYS A 61 2.35 15.01 1.34
C LYS A 61 3.45 14.36 2.15
N ARG A 62 3.15 13.94 3.38
CA ARG A 62 4.13 13.24 4.23
C ARG A 62 4.65 11.95 3.60
N SER A 63 3.77 11.21 2.93
CA SER A 63 4.11 10.00 2.18
C SER A 63 5.12 10.29 1.06
N LEU A 64 4.97 11.41 0.34
CA LEU A 64 5.94 11.85 -0.68
C LEU A 64 7.30 12.18 -0.06
N GLU A 65 7.34 12.94 1.03
CA GLU A 65 8.60 13.29 1.73
C GLU A 65 9.35 12.05 2.25
N ILE A 66 8.62 11.09 2.82
CA ILE A 66 9.20 9.80 3.24
C ILE A 66 9.72 9.05 2.02
N GLY A 67 8.93 9.03 0.95
CA GLY A 67 9.26 8.35 -0.28
C GLY A 67 10.57 8.83 -0.89
N GLU A 68 10.76 10.14 -0.99
CA GLU A 68 11.97 10.77 -1.51
C GLU A 68 13.22 10.35 -0.71
N LYS A 69 13.14 10.41 0.63
CA LYS A 69 14.26 10.04 1.51
C LYS A 69 14.64 8.57 1.36
N VAL A 70 13.65 7.69 1.36
CA VAL A 70 13.87 6.24 1.28
C VAL A 70 14.41 5.86 -0.11
N GLN A 71 13.83 6.41 -1.18
CA GLN A 71 14.30 6.13 -2.54
C GLN A 71 15.71 6.65 -2.80
N ALA A 72 16.12 7.79 -2.23
CA ALA A 72 17.49 8.29 -2.35
C ALA A 72 18.50 7.26 -1.83
N VAL A 73 18.27 6.72 -0.62
CA VAL A 73 19.13 5.69 -0.02
C VAL A 73 19.13 4.41 -0.84
N TYR A 74 17.97 3.95 -1.31
CA TYR A 74 17.88 2.70 -2.06
C TYR A 74 18.52 2.80 -3.45
N LYS A 75 18.51 3.98 -4.08
CA LYS A 75 19.20 4.20 -5.35
C LYS A 75 20.72 4.12 -5.18
N GLU A 76 21.28 4.66 -4.11
CA GLU A 76 22.71 4.47 -3.78
C GLU A 76 23.06 2.98 -3.58
N TRP A 77 22.11 2.20 -3.08
CA TRP A 77 22.30 0.76 -2.90
C TRP A 77 22.34 -0.02 -4.22
N MET A 78 21.74 0.48 -5.30
CA MET A 78 21.81 -0.16 -6.62
C MET A 78 23.25 -0.22 -7.15
N ASP A 79 24.03 0.84 -6.88
CA ASP A 79 25.44 0.93 -7.25
C ASP A 79 26.33 0.13 -6.29
N LYS A 80 25.89 -0.02 -5.03
CA LYS A 80 26.65 -0.72 -3.98
C LYS A 80 26.48 -2.24 -3.99
N TYR A 81 25.30 -2.74 -4.38
CA TYR A 81 24.95 -4.14 -4.26
C TYR A 81 24.49 -4.71 -5.61
N GLU A 82 25.26 -5.65 -6.15
CA GLU A 82 24.93 -6.29 -7.44
C GLU A 82 23.60 -7.05 -7.45
N VAL A 83 23.15 -7.47 -6.27
CA VAL A 83 21.88 -8.18 -6.11
C VAL A 83 20.65 -7.28 -6.24
N ILE A 84 20.80 -5.95 -6.31
CA ILE A 84 19.67 -5.03 -6.48
C ILE A 84 19.50 -4.71 -7.97
N GLY A 85 18.36 -5.13 -8.52
CA GLY A 85 18.04 -4.93 -9.93
C GLY A 85 17.29 -3.63 -10.22
N ASP A 86 16.43 -3.19 -9.31
CA ASP A 86 15.59 -2.00 -9.49
C ASP A 86 15.08 -1.44 -8.16
N VAL A 87 14.78 -0.14 -8.14
CA VAL A 87 14.13 0.56 -7.03
C VAL A 87 13.00 1.40 -7.60
N ARG A 88 11.76 1.07 -7.23
CA ARG A 88 10.55 1.69 -7.77
C ARG A 88 9.50 1.95 -6.71
N GLY A 89 8.59 2.88 -6.99
CA GLY A 89 7.47 3.17 -6.11
C GLY A 89 7.03 4.63 -6.16
N LEU A 90 5.98 4.93 -5.39
CA LEU A 90 5.43 6.27 -5.26
C LEU A 90 5.07 6.54 -3.80
N GLY A 91 5.52 7.69 -3.28
CA GLY A 91 5.37 8.04 -1.87
C GLY A 91 5.96 6.96 -0.96
N GLY A 92 5.27 6.64 0.14
CA GLY A 92 5.65 5.62 1.10
C GLY A 92 5.47 4.17 0.64
N MET A 93 5.01 3.92 -0.60
CA MET A 93 4.90 2.57 -1.17
C MET A 93 6.08 2.34 -2.13
N ILE A 94 7.15 1.73 -1.60
CA ILE A 94 8.42 1.53 -2.31
C ILE A 94 8.77 0.04 -2.33
N GLY A 95 9.24 -0.44 -3.49
CA GLY A 95 9.79 -1.76 -3.68
C GLY A 95 11.26 -1.71 -4.11
N ILE A 96 12.05 -2.63 -3.57
CA ILE A 96 13.39 -2.97 -4.06
C ILE A 96 13.30 -4.35 -4.70
N GLU A 97 13.79 -4.48 -5.93
CA GLU A 97 13.88 -5.75 -6.62
C GLU A 97 15.25 -6.38 -6.43
N PHE A 98 15.25 -7.66 -6.06
CA PHE A 98 16.47 -8.44 -5.88
C PHE A 98 16.61 -9.48 -6.98
N VAL A 99 17.77 -9.49 -7.64
CA VAL A 99 18.09 -10.36 -8.77
C VAL A 99 19.39 -11.12 -8.52
N THR A 100 19.57 -12.26 -9.17
CA THR A 100 20.85 -12.99 -9.16
C THR A 100 21.83 -12.45 -10.19
N ASP A 101 21.31 -11.78 -11.22
CA ASP A 101 22.06 -11.19 -12.33
C ASP A 101 21.27 -9.99 -12.89
N LYS A 102 21.97 -8.88 -13.13
CA LYS A 102 21.35 -7.61 -13.56
C LYS A 102 20.95 -7.60 -15.03
N GLU A 103 21.62 -8.38 -15.87
CA GLU A 103 21.32 -8.45 -17.30
C GLU A 103 20.05 -9.26 -17.57
N SER A 104 20.00 -10.49 -17.05
CA SER A 104 18.85 -11.39 -17.16
C SER A 104 17.69 -11.01 -16.24
N LYS A 105 17.93 -10.20 -15.20
CA LYS A 105 16.97 -9.85 -14.15
C LYS A 105 16.31 -11.06 -13.48
N THR A 106 17.06 -12.16 -13.38
CA THR A 106 16.55 -13.40 -12.78
C THR A 106 16.20 -13.16 -11.30
N PRO A 107 14.95 -13.37 -10.85
CA PRO A 107 14.53 -13.07 -9.48
C PRO A 107 15.28 -13.87 -8.41
N ASN A 108 15.71 -13.19 -7.34
CA ASN A 108 16.43 -13.81 -6.23
C ASN A 108 15.53 -13.95 -5.00
N GLY A 109 14.64 -14.95 -4.98
CA GLY A 109 13.74 -15.18 -3.85
C GLY A 109 14.44 -15.63 -2.56
N GLU A 110 15.60 -16.27 -2.68
CA GLU A 110 16.37 -16.78 -1.54
C GLU A 110 16.93 -15.63 -0.70
N ILE A 111 17.53 -14.60 -1.32
CA ILE A 111 18.04 -13.44 -0.58
C ILE A 111 16.92 -12.64 0.06
N VAL A 112 15.77 -12.48 -0.61
CA VAL A 112 14.60 -11.79 -0.05
C VAL A 112 14.14 -12.48 1.23
N SER A 113 14.05 -13.81 1.22
CA SER A 113 13.66 -14.59 2.40
C SER A 113 14.64 -14.41 3.57
N LYS A 114 15.95 -14.35 3.29
CA LYS A 114 16.99 -14.10 4.30
C LYS A 114 16.92 -12.67 4.85
N ILE A 115 16.72 -11.67 3.99
CA ILE A 115 16.57 -10.27 4.38
C ILE A 115 15.36 -10.09 5.29
N VAL A 116 14.21 -10.63 4.88
CA VAL A 116 12.96 -10.56 5.67
C VAL A 116 13.14 -11.23 7.03
N LYS A 117 13.71 -12.43 7.08
CA LYS A 117 14.00 -13.12 8.34
C LYS A 117 14.93 -12.30 9.24
N ASN A 118 16.00 -11.73 8.68
CA ASN A 118 16.94 -10.92 9.46
C ASN A 118 16.32 -9.60 9.96
N ALA A 119 15.42 -8.99 9.19
CA ALA A 119 14.67 -7.81 9.61
C ALA A 119 13.79 -8.12 10.84
N VAL A 120 13.06 -9.24 10.81
CA VAL A 120 12.27 -9.72 11.96
C VAL A 120 13.14 -9.96 13.18
N GLU A 121 14.27 -10.66 13.03
CA GLU A 121 15.21 -10.93 14.13
C GLU A 121 15.79 -9.65 14.75
N LYS A 122 15.83 -8.56 13.99
CA LYS A 122 16.28 -7.23 14.44
C LYS A 122 15.14 -6.32 14.90
N GLY A 123 13.90 -6.81 14.97
CA GLY A 123 12.74 -6.04 15.44
C GLY A 123 12.13 -5.09 14.41
N LEU A 124 12.36 -5.34 13.12
CA LEU A 124 11.76 -4.59 12.01
C LEU A 124 10.70 -5.46 11.31
N MET A 125 9.49 -5.54 11.90
CA MET A 125 8.24 -5.99 11.27
C MET A 125 7.03 -5.72 12.16
#